data_AF-A0A960XAZ0-F1
#
_entry.id   AF-A0A960XAZ0-F1
#
_cell.length_a   1.000
_cell.length_b   1.000
_cell.length_c   1.000
_cell.angle_alpha   90.00
_cell.angle_beta   90.00
_cell.angle_gamma   90.00
#
_symmetry.space_group_name_H-M   'P 1'
#
loop_
_entity.id
_entity.type
_entity.pdbx_description
1 polymer ?
#
loop_
_entity_poly.entity_id
_entity_poly.type
_entity_poly.pdbx_seq_one_letter_code
_entity_poly.pdbx_strand_id
1 'polypeptide(L)'
;RLGGKEYDDFIESFVQAITKRYPNVLIQWEDFSKQQAQPILDRYRDKVCCFNDDIQGTAGVVVAGILAAIKGMNGDIKEQRIVLFGAGSAGIGIAELITQAMIQEGMTREAAKERIFVMGRNGLAHTQSEELDDLKARFAQKAEAIQKWGVSDMQKIPLLETVKHAKPTILVGTSTQPGTFTEEIITEMKKHVARPIIFPLSNPTSKSEAHPDDLMKWTRGQALVATGSPYPPVEYEGIKHVIGQCNNVFIFPGVGLGVIASKATRVTDKMFLKAADVLSRYAPILNNPYASLFPRLTELRAISRDVAIAVAKEAIEAGMCTNPPQDIEKAVDEAMWQPNYAQIKKMKR
;
A
#
# COMPACT_ATOMS: atom_id res chain seq x y z
N ARG A 1 23.45 -15.34 -9.69
CA ARG A 1 22.01 -15.63 -9.75
C ARG A 1 21.69 -15.97 -11.19
N LEU A 2 20.89 -17.01 -11.45
CA LEU A 2 20.35 -17.27 -12.79
C LEU A 2 19.51 -16.06 -13.24
N GLY A 3 19.43 -15.82 -14.53
CA GLY A 3 18.64 -14.74 -15.11
C GLY A 3 18.09 -15.11 -16.49
N GLY A 4 17.21 -14.28 -17.03
CA GLY A 4 16.56 -14.55 -18.31
C GLY A 4 15.75 -15.85 -18.30
N LYS A 5 15.75 -16.54 -19.45
CA LYS A 5 14.87 -17.69 -19.69
C LYS A 5 15.02 -18.83 -18.68
N GLU A 6 16.24 -19.15 -18.24
CA GLU A 6 16.45 -20.24 -17.27
C GLU A 6 15.78 -19.95 -15.92
N TYR A 7 15.81 -18.70 -15.49
CA TYR A 7 15.11 -18.26 -14.28
C TYR A 7 13.59 -18.33 -14.46
N ASP A 8 13.09 -17.84 -15.60
CA ASP A 8 11.66 -17.86 -15.91
C ASP A 8 11.10 -19.29 -16.02
N ASP A 9 11.87 -20.21 -16.59
CA ASP A 9 11.51 -21.63 -16.71
C ASP A 9 11.49 -22.32 -15.34
N PHE A 10 12.40 -21.94 -14.43
CA PHE A 10 12.37 -22.42 -13.05
C PHE A 10 11.12 -21.96 -12.30
N ILE A 11 10.78 -20.65 -12.38
CA ILE A 11 9.58 -20.11 -11.75
C ILE A 11 8.32 -20.79 -12.32
N GLU A 12 8.25 -20.98 -13.64
CA GLU A 12 7.14 -21.69 -14.29
C GLU A 12 7.03 -23.14 -13.78
N SER A 13 8.14 -23.85 -13.69
CA SER A 13 8.17 -25.23 -13.18
C SER A 13 7.69 -25.31 -11.73
N PHE A 14 8.08 -24.35 -10.90
CA PHE A 14 7.60 -24.24 -9.51
C PHE A 14 6.08 -24.03 -9.48
N VAL A 15 5.56 -23.04 -10.21
CA VAL A 15 4.11 -22.73 -10.24
C VAL A 15 3.31 -23.94 -10.74
N GLN A 16 3.75 -24.61 -11.81
CA GLN A 16 3.10 -25.80 -12.33
C GLN A 16 3.12 -26.95 -11.33
N ALA A 17 4.26 -27.22 -10.69
CA ALA A 17 4.39 -28.30 -9.73
C ALA A 17 3.52 -28.08 -8.49
N ILE A 18 3.54 -26.88 -7.91
CA ILE A 18 2.80 -26.59 -6.67
C ILE A 18 1.29 -26.59 -6.91
N THR A 19 0.82 -26.02 -8.03
CA THR A 19 -0.61 -26.01 -8.37
C THR A 19 -1.12 -27.38 -8.79
N LYS A 20 -0.30 -28.20 -9.45
CA LYS A 20 -0.65 -29.61 -9.72
C LYS A 20 -0.77 -30.43 -8.43
N ARG A 21 0.13 -30.22 -7.46
CA ARG A 21 0.13 -30.97 -6.19
C ARG A 21 -0.97 -30.49 -5.24
N TYR A 22 -1.23 -29.18 -5.22
CA TYR A 22 -2.17 -28.50 -4.34
C TYR A 22 -3.05 -27.53 -5.16
N PRO A 23 -4.15 -27.99 -5.76
CA PRO A 23 -4.95 -27.19 -6.70
C PRO A 23 -5.54 -25.89 -6.13
N ASN A 24 -5.73 -25.82 -4.81
CA ASN A 24 -6.29 -24.66 -4.11
C ASN A 24 -5.23 -23.87 -3.34
N VAL A 25 -3.94 -24.02 -3.68
CA VAL A 25 -2.86 -23.32 -2.99
C VAL A 25 -2.92 -21.81 -3.24
N LEU A 26 -2.74 -21.04 -2.18
CA LEU A 26 -2.43 -19.62 -2.25
C LEU A 26 -0.91 -19.45 -2.31
N ILE A 27 -0.42 -18.75 -3.33
CA ILE A 27 1.01 -18.43 -3.49
C ILE A 27 1.23 -16.96 -3.15
N GLN A 28 1.99 -16.69 -2.09
CA GLN A 28 2.49 -15.36 -1.77
C GLN A 28 3.92 -15.22 -2.28
N TRP A 29 4.16 -14.21 -3.11
CA TRP A 29 5.51 -13.81 -3.54
C TRP A 29 6.07 -12.76 -2.58
N GLU A 30 7.31 -12.95 -2.16
CA GLU A 30 7.96 -12.14 -1.12
C GLU A 30 9.43 -11.87 -1.49
N ASP A 31 9.93 -10.66 -1.22
CA ASP A 31 11.35 -10.28 -1.30
C ASP A 31 12.02 -10.55 -2.67
N PHE A 32 11.24 -10.53 -3.75
CA PHE A 32 11.78 -10.55 -5.10
C PHE A 32 12.34 -9.17 -5.47
N SER A 33 13.44 -9.14 -6.22
CA SER A 33 14.00 -7.87 -6.68
C SER A 33 12.99 -7.11 -7.53
N LYS A 34 13.09 -5.78 -7.59
CA LYS A 34 12.18 -4.93 -8.38
C LYS A 34 12.04 -5.38 -9.84
N GLN A 35 13.13 -5.91 -10.43
CA GLN A 35 13.13 -6.42 -11.81
C GLN A 35 12.35 -7.73 -11.98
N GLN A 36 12.06 -8.45 -10.90
CA GLN A 36 11.42 -9.77 -10.93
C GLN A 36 10.02 -9.75 -10.32
N ALA A 37 9.80 -8.99 -9.24
CA ALA A 37 8.54 -8.99 -8.49
C ALA A 37 7.33 -8.64 -9.37
N GLN A 38 7.40 -7.54 -10.14
CA GLN A 38 6.29 -7.12 -10.99
C GLN A 38 6.07 -8.09 -12.16
N PRO A 39 7.10 -8.49 -12.96
CA PRO A 39 6.88 -9.44 -14.05
C PRO A 39 6.30 -10.79 -13.59
N ILE A 40 6.73 -11.30 -12.43
CA ILE A 40 6.17 -12.52 -11.84
C ILE A 40 4.70 -12.31 -11.49
N LEU A 41 4.37 -11.22 -10.78
CA LEU A 41 2.99 -10.92 -10.43
C LEU A 41 2.11 -10.79 -11.68
N ASP A 42 2.51 -9.98 -12.66
CA ASP A 42 1.76 -9.75 -13.90
C ASP A 42 1.58 -11.05 -14.71
N ARG A 43 2.57 -11.96 -14.69
CA ARG A 43 2.48 -13.24 -15.40
C ARG A 43 1.49 -14.21 -14.78
N TYR A 44 1.33 -14.21 -13.45
CA TYR A 44 0.63 -15.26 -12.71
C TYR A 44 -0.68 -14.83 -12.05
N ARG A 45 -0.90 -13.55 -11.78
CA ARG A 45 -2.07 -13.05 -11.04
C ARG A 45 -3.42 -13.48 -11.63
N ASP A 46 -3.51 -13.61 -12.94
CA ASP A 46 -4.74 -14.04 -13.63
C ASP A 46 -4.79 -15.56 -13.91
N LYS A 47 -3.70 -16.29 -13.61
CA LYS A 47 -3.56 -17.73 -13.91
C LYS A 47 -3.68 -18.62 -12.68
N VAL A 48 -3.25 -18.13 -11.52
CA VAL A 48 -3.23 -18.89 -10.25
C VAL A 48 -3.67 -18.01 -9.09
N CYS A 49 -4.01 -18.61 -7.96
CA CYS A 49 -4.33 -17.86 -6.75
C CYS A 49 -3.02 -17.35 -6.11
N CYS A 50 -2.59 -16.16 -6.49
CA CYS A 50 -1.37 -15.56 -5.97
C CYS A 50 -1.47 -14.05 -5.77
N PHE A 51 -0.59 -13.54 -4.92
CA PHE A 51 -0.36 -12.11 -4.73
C PHE A 51 1.11 -11.87 -4.35
N ASN A 52 1.55 -10.62 -4.39
CA ASN A 52 2.87 -10.22 -3.89
C ASN A 52 2.70 -9.24 -2.73
N ASP A 53 3.28 -9.52 -1.57
CA ASP A 53 3.08 -8.68 -0.38
C ASP A 53 3.80 -7.33 -0.49
N ASP A 54 5.01 -7.31 -1.03
CA ASP A 54 5.78 -6.08 -1.25
C ASP A 54 5.07 -5.07 -2.17
N ILE A 55 4.22 -5.56 -3.08
CA ILE A 55 3.44 -4.75 -4.02
C ILE A 55 2.04 -4.49 -3.47
N GLN A 56 1.25 -5.55 -3.30
CA GLN A 56 -0.18 -5.44 -2.99
C GLN A 56 -0.44 -5.33 -1.49
N GLY A 57 0.34 -6.01 -0.65
CA GLY A 57 0.27 -5.87 0.81
C GLY A 57 0.68 -4.46 1.26
N THR A 58 1.81 -3.97 0.74
CA THR A 58 2.28 -2.59 0.96
C THR A 58 1.23 -1.58 0.49
N ALA A 59 0.66 -1.76 -0.70
CA ALA A 59 -0.42 -0.91 -1.18
C ALA A 59 -1.61 -0.91 -0.20
N GLY A 60 -2.04 -2.08 0.25
CA GLY A 60 -3.14 -2.25 1.20
C GLY A 60 -2.92 -1.48 2.49
N VAL A 61 -1.76 -1.62 3.14
CA VAL A 61 -1.51 -0.96 4.42
C VAL A 61 -1.33 0.54 4.26
N VAL A 62 -0.67 1.00 3.19
CA VAL A 62 -0.50 2.43 2.91
C VAL A 62 -1.84 3.11 2.63
N VAL A 63 -2.67 2.50 1.79
CA VAL A 63 -4.01 3.02 1.49
C VAL A 63 -4.88 3.00 2.76
N ALA A 64 -4.75 2.00 3.63
CA ALA A 64 -5.47 2.00 4.91
C ALA A 64 -5.11 3.21 5.78
N GLY A 65 -3.83 3.54 5.89
CA GLY A 65 -3.35 4.72 6.62
C GLY A 65 -3.82 6.03 5.99
N ILE A 66 -3.82 6.11 4.65
CA ILE A 66 -4.37 7.26 3.91
C ILE A 66 -5.87 7.42 4.17
N LEU A 67 -6.65 6.34 4.04
CA LEU A 67 -8.09 6.35 4.30
C LEU A 67 -8.40 6.73 5.75
N ALA A 68 -7.63 6.22 6.71
CA ALA A 68 -7.75 6.58 8.12
C ALA A 68 -7.49 8.08 8.34
N ALA A 69 -6.42 8.61 7.74
CA ALA A 69 -6.08 10.03 7.81
C ALA A 69 -7.18 10.92 7.22
N ILE A 70 -7.67 10.58 6.02
CA ILE A 70 -8.74 11.32 5.34
C ILE A 70 -10.03 11.29 6.18
N LYS A 71 -10.47 10.11 6.63
CA LYS A 71 -11.67 9.95 7.48
C LYS A 71 -11.51 10.71 8.81
N GLY A 72 -10.36 10.63 9.46
CA GLY A 72 -10.07 11.34 10.71
C GLY A 72 -10.04 12.87 10.57
N MET A 73 -9.92 13.38 9.34
CA MET A 73 -10.04 14.80 9.01
C MET A 73 -11.41 15.18 8.42
N ASN A 74 -12.35 14.23 8.32
CA ASN A 74 -13.61 14.38 7.60
C ASN A 74 -13.44 14.85 6.13
N GLY A 75 -12.37 14.38 5.46
CA GLY A 75 -12.08 14.71 4.06
C GLY A 75 -12.62 13.68 3.06
N ASP A 76 -12.42 13.97 1.77
CA ASP A 76 -12.74 13.09 0.64
C ASP A 76 -11.47 12.70 -0.12
N ILE A 77 -11.33 11.42 -0.49
CA ILE A 77 -10.21 10.92 -1.29
C ILE A 77 -10.14 11.59 -2.67
N LYS A 78 -11.28 12.01 -3.24
CA LYS A 78 -11.36 12.66 -4.56
C LYS A 78 -10.73 14.05 -4.59
N GLU A 79 -10.56 14.68 -3.43
CA GLU A 79 -9.93 15.99 -3.27
C GLU A 79 -8.41 15.90 -3.09
N GLN A 80 -7.88 14.68 -2.90
CA GLN A 80 -6.48 14.48 -2.59
C GLN A 80 -5.60 14.52 -3.83
N ARG A 81 -4.39 15.03 -3.65
CA ARG A 81 -3.32 15.06 -4.66
C ARG A 81 -2.10 14.39 -4.05
N ILE A 82 -1.56 13.39 -4.73
CA ILE A 82 -0.61 12.45 -4.15
C ILE A 82 0.70 12.53 -4.90
N VAL A 83 1.80 12.75 -4.19
CA VAL A 83 3.15 12.53 -4.71
C VAL A 83 3.70 11.23 -4.15
N LEU A 84 4.11 10.32 -5.04
CA LEU A 84 4.80 9.08 -4.72
C LEU A 84 6.27 9.23 -5.09
N PHE A 85 7.11 9.46 -4.09
CA PHE A 85 8.55 9.56 -4.24
C PHE A 85 9.18 8.16 -4.23
N GLY A 86 9.22 7.53 -5.41
CA GLY A 86 9.75 6.19 -5.63
C GLY A 86 8.88 5.37 -6.59
N ALA A 87 9.23 5.38 -7.87
CA ALA A 87 8.51 4.67 -8.94
C ALA A 87 8.80 3.15 -9.04
N GLY A 88 9.07 2.48 -7.90
CA GLY A 88 9.25 1.03 -7.86
C GLY A 88 7.91 0.29 -7.77
N SER A 89 7.94 -1.05 -7.73
CA SER A 89 6.74 -1.89 -7.67
C SER A 89 5.83 -1.54 -6.49
N ALA A 90 6.38 -1.25 -5.31
CA ALA A 90 5.60 -0.79 -4.15
C ALA A 90 4.88 0.55 -4.42
N GLY A 91 5.60 1.55 -4.93
CA GLY A 91 5.04 2.87 -5.25
C GLY A 91 3.94 2.81 -6.31
N ILE A 92 4.12 1.99 -7.35
CA ILE A 92 3.11 1.76 -8.38
C ILE A 92 1.91 0.96 -7.84
N GLY A 93 2.14 -0.03 -6.98
CA GLY A 93 1.07 -0.76 -6.30
C GLY A 93 0.19 0.18 -5.47
N ILE A 94 0.81 1.09 -4.71
CA ILE A 94 0.11 2.15 -3.96
C ILE A 94 -0.68 3.06 -4.91
N ALA A 95 -0.06 3.52 -6.00
CA ALA A 95 -0.72 4.37 -7.00
C ALA A 95 -1.98 3.70 -7.59
N GLU A 96 -1.88 2.41 -7.93
CA GLU A 96 -2.99 1.62 -8.47
C GLU A 96 -4.11 1.48 -7.46
N LEU A 97 -3.79 1.15 -6.21
CA LEU A 97 -4.82 0.96 -5.19
C LEU A 97 -5.51 2.27 -4.79
N ILE A 98 -4.78 3.40 -4.76
CA ILE A 98 -5.39 4.74 -4.59
C ILE A 98 -6.31 5.06 -5.76
N THR A 99 -5.91 4.73 -6.99
CA THR A 99 -6.74 4.92 -8.19
C THR A 99 -8.04 4.13 -8.08
N GLN A 100 -7.97 2.86 -7.65
CA GLN A 100 -9.16 2.04 -7.40
C GLN A 100 -10.06 2.63 -6.31
N ALA A 101 -9.47 3.15 -5.23
CA ALA A 101 -10.22 3.82 -4.18
C ALA A 101 -10.96 5.08 -4.68
N MET A 102 -10.32 5.90 -5.50
CA MET A 102 -10.96 7.07 -6.13
C MET A 102 -12.06 6.68 -7.12
N ILE A 103 -11.87 5.61 -7.89
CA ILE A 103 -12.89 5.08 -8.81
C ILE A 103 -14.11 4.58 -8.04
N GLN A 104 -13.91 3.91 -6.90
CA GLN A 104 -15.00 3.44 -6.05
C GLN A 104 -15.88 4.60 -5.53
N GLU A 105 -15.29 5.79 -5.35
CA GLU A 105 -15.98 7.03 -4.96
C GLU A 105 -16.57 7.81 -6.15
N GLY A 106 -16.50 7.25 -7.36
CA GLY A 106 -17.14 7.76 -8.58
C GLY A 106 -16.25 8.55 -9.52
N MET A 107 -14.92 8.57 -9.34
CA MET A 107 -14.01 9.17 -10.33
C MET A 107 -13.80 8.26 -11.55
N THR A 108 -13.49 8.87 -12.69
CA THR A 108 -12.89 8.11 -13.80
C THR A 108 -11.43 7.78 -13.49
N ARG A 109 -10.91 6.72 -14.11
CA ARG A 109 -9.50 6.32 -13.95
C ARG A 109 -8.55 7.44 -14.39
N GLU A 110 -8.90 8.16 -15.46
CA GLU A 110 -8.13 9.28 -15.99
C GLU A 110 -8.06 10.42 -14.98
N ALA A 111 -9.20 10.82 -14.41
CA ALA A 111 -9.26 11.92 -13.44
C ALA A 111 -8.55 11.57 -12.10
N ALA A 112 -8.58 10.30 -11.70
CA ALA A 112 -7.81 9.79 -10.57
C ALA A 112 -6.30 9.84 -10.85
N LYS A 113 -5.86 9.37 -12.03
CA LYS A 113 -4.44 9.41 -12.43
C LYS A 113 -3.88 10.82 -12.55
N GLU A 114 -4.69 11.80 -12.96
CA GLU A 114 -4.30 13.22 -13.00
C GLU A 114 -4.00 13.81 -11.60
N ARG A 115 -4.33 13.09 -10.51
CA ARG A 115 -4.02 13.47 -9.12
C ARG A 115 -2.80 12.76 -8.54
N ILE A 116 -2.20 11.83 -9.27
CA ILE A 116 -1.13 10.96 -8.76
C ILE A 116 0.16 11.23 -9.52
N PHE A 117 1.16 11.76 -8.83
CA PHE A 117 2.44 12.18 -9.36
C PHE A 117 3.52 11.19 -8.90
N VAL A 118 3.99 10.35 -9.82
CA VAL A 118 5.01 9.32 -9.51
C VAL A 118 6.39 9.85 -9.89
N MET A 119 7.33 9.78 -8.95
CA MET A 119 8.71 10.24 -9.14
C MET A 119 9.70 9.07 -9.15
N GLY A 120 10.54 9.03 -10.19
CA GLY A 120 11.66 8.11 -10.32
C GLY A 120 13.00 8.78 -10.04
N ARG A 121 14.10 8.11 -10.44
CA ARG A 121 15.46 8.64 -10.32
C ARG A 121 15.66 9.98 -11.04
N ASN A 122 15.00 10.16 -12.18
CA ASN A 122 15.10 11.36 -13.01
C ASN A 122 14.02 12.40 -12.68
N GLY A 123 13.35 12.28 -11.53
CA GLY A 123 12.28 13.20 -11.14
C GLY A 123 10.89 12.72 -11.55
N LEU A 124 9.97 13.66 -11.76
CA LEU A 124 8.56 13.38 -12.07
C LEU A 124 8.41 12.66 -13.42
N ALA A 125 7.69 11.55 -13.42
CA ALA A 125 7.39 10.82 -14.65
C ALA A 125 6.31 11.54 -15.49
N HIS A 126 6.61 11.77 -16.77
CA HIS A 126 5.66 12.29 -17.75
C HIS A 126 5.81 11.58 -19.10
N THR A 127 4.88 11.80 -20.02
CA THR A 127 4.80 11.10 -21.32
C THR A 127 5.97 11.36 -22.27
N GLN A 128 6.86 12.31 -21.95
CA GLN A 128 8.06 12.64 -22.73
C GLN A 128 9.36 12.41 -21.95
N SER A 129 9.30 11.70 -20.82
CA SER A 129 10.51 11.34 -20.07
C SER A 129 11.34 10.33 -20.88
N GLU A 130 12.66 10.55 -20.99
CA GLU A 130 13.56 9.69 -21.78
C GLU A 130 13.64 8.25 -21.27
N GLU A 131 13.63 8.06 -19.94
CA GLU A 131 13.66 6.74 -19.30
C GLU A 131 12.28 6.40 -18.71
N LEU A 132 11.30 6.08 -19.55
CA LEU A 132 9.94 5.71 -19.12
C LEU A 132 9.72 4.20 -19.28
N ASP A 133 9.95 3.43 -18.22
CA ASP A 133 9.58 2.00 -18.19
C ASP A 133 8.07 1.80 -18.05
N ASP A 134 7.60 0.56 -18.29
CA ASP A 134 6.18 0.19 -18.26
C ASP A 134 5.49 0.55 -16.94
N LEU A 135 6.22 0.49 -15.83
CA LEU A 135 5.71 0.82 -14.50
C LEU A 135 5.46 2.33 -14.36
N LYS A 136 6.44 3.16 -14.70
CA LYS A 136 6.27 4.62 -14.71
C LYS A 136 5.25 5.08 -15.73
N ALA A 137 5.21 4.45 -16.92
CA ALA A 137 4.27 4.79 -17.98
C ALA A 137 2.81 4.69 -17.53
N ARG A 138 2.49 3.75 -16.61
CA ARG A 138 1.14 3.61 -16.02
C ARG A 138 0.66 4.87 -15.31
N PHE A 139 1.54 5.73 -14.81
CA PHE A 139 1.22 6.94 -14.05
C PHE A 139 1.94 8.19 -14.55
N ALA A 140 2.53 8.15 -15.75
CA ALA A 140 3.15 9.31 -16.37
C ALA A 140 2.10 10.41 -16.58
N GLN A 141 2.42 11.62 -16.11
CA GLN A 141 1.61 12.81 -16.36
C GLN A 141 1.73 13.24 -17.82
N LYS A 142 0.68 13.87 -18.36
CA LYS A 142 0.71 14.43 -19.72
C LYS A 142 1.77 15.53 -19.80
N ALA A 143 2.72 15.43 -20.72
CA ALA A 143 3.79 16.41 -20.87
C ALA A 143 3.24 17.83 -21.08
N GLU A 144 2.12 17.99 -21.79
CA GLU A 144 1.46 19.28 -22.05
C GLU A 144 0.92 19.93 -20.76
N ALA A 145 0.53 19.11 -19.77
CA ALA A 145 0.12 19.61 -18.47
C ALA A 145 1.33 20.07 -17.64
N ILE A 146 2.44 19.34 -17.73
CA ILE A 146 3.68 19.64 -17.00
C ILE A 146 4.42 20.83 -17.61
N GLN A 147 4.42 21.01 -18.94
CA GLN A 147 5.02 22.17 -19.61
C GLN A 147 4.45 23.50 -19.11
N LYS A 148 3.16 23.53 -18.72
CA LYS A 148 2.50 24.72 -18.15
C LYS A 148 3.10 25.16 -16.81
N TRP A 149 3.88 24.30 -16.15
CA TRP A 149 4.58 24.64 -14.92
C TRP A 149 5.78 25.55 -15.19
N GLY A 150 6.28 25.62 -16.43
CA GLY A 150 7.44 26.45 -16.78
C GLY A 150 8.75 25.96 -16.16
N VAL A 151 8.86 24.64 -15.92
CA VAL A 151 10.06 24.01 -15.37
C VAL A 151 11.26 24.18 -16.32
N SER A 152 12.45 24.39 -15.75
CA SER A 152 13.68 24.65 -16.52
C SER A 152 14.18 23.44 -17.29
N ASP A 153 13.96 22.23 -16.77
CA ASP A 153 14.37 20.96 -17.36
C ASP A 153 13.26 19.93 -17.19
N MET A 154 12.57 19.62 -18.30
CA MET A 154 11.50 18.62 -18.33
C MET A 154 12.00 17.22 -18.00
N GLN A 155 13.27 16.90 -18.29
CA GLN A 155 13.83 15.57 -18.03
C GLN A 155 14.28 15.38 -16.58
N LYS A 156 14.30 16.46 -15.78
CA LYS A 156 14.76 16.44 -14.40
C LYS A 156 13.95 17.35 -13.49
N ILE A 157 12.67 17.04 -13.32
CA ILE A 157 11.77 17.81 -12.46
C ILE A 157 11.91 17.34 -11.00
N PRO A 158 12.51 18.14 -10.09
CA PRO A 158 12.78 17.70 -8.72
C PRO A 158 11.51 17.67 -7.85
N LEU A 159 11.62 17.04 -6.67
CA LEU A 159 10.50 16.91 -5.72
C LEU A 159 9.95 18.27 -5.30
N LEU A 160 10.82 19.25 -5.01
CA LEU A 160 10.40 20.59 -4.63
C LEU A 160 9.52 21.26 -5.71
N GLU A 161 9.94 21.23 -6.97
CA GLU A 161 9.16 21.79 -8.09
C GLU A 161 7.83 21.04 -8.25
N THR A 162 7.87 19.71 -8.13
CA THR A 162 6.64 18.90 -8.14
C THR A 162 5.68 19.33 -7.02
N VAL A 163 6.17 19.55 -5.79
CA VAL A 163 5.35 19.99 -4.66
C VAL A 163 4.77 21.39 -4.88
N LYS A 164 5.56 22.34 -5.40
CA LYS A 164 5.09 23.72 -5.71
C LYS A 164 3.90 23.71 -6.69
N HIS A 165 3.98 22.89 -7.73
CA HIS A 165 3.00 22.91 -8.82
C HIS A 165 1.84 21.92 -8.60
N ALA A 166 2.11 20.69 -8.18
CA ALA A 166 1.08 19.68 -7.91
C ALA A 166 0.31 19.97 -6.61
N LYS A 167 0.92 20.73 -5.69
CA LYS A 167 0.34 21.10 -4.38
C LYS A 167 -0.24 19.88 -3.65
N PRO A 168 0.55 18.82 -3.44
CA PRO A 168 0.04 17.57 -2.90
C PRO A 168 -0.50 17.75 -1.48
N THR A 169 -1.53 16.98 -1.16
CA THR A 169 -2.03 16.81 0.21
C THR A 169 -1.42 15.58 0.87
N ILE A 170 -0.91 14.64 0.05
CA ILE A 170 -0.30 13.38 0.47
C ILE A 170 1.08 13.24 -0.18
N LEU A 171 2.10 12.94 0.63
CA LEU A 171 3.46 12.67 0.19
C LEU A 171 3.92 11.31 0.75
N VAL A 172 4.22 10.36 -0.13
CA VAL A 172 4.61 9.00 0.24
C VAL A 172 6.00 8.69 -0.32
N GLY A 173 6.92 8.23 0.53
CA GLY A 173 8.30 7.91 0.19
C GLY A 173 8.54 6.40 0.19
N THR A 174 8.98 5.87 -0.94
CA THR A 174 9.35 4.45 -1.13
C THR A 174 10.65 4.33 -1.93
N SER A 175 11.56 5.29 -1.73
CA SER A 175 12.72 5.54 -2.60
C SER A 175 14.01 4.90 -2.09
N THR A 176 14.08 4.57 -0.80
CA THR A 176 15.29 4.20 -0.05
C THR A 176 16.37 5.29 -0.02
N GLN A 177 15.99 6.54 -0.31
CA GLN A 177 16.88 7.70 -0.30
C GLN A 177 16.63 8.53 0.97
N PRO A 178 17.51 8.44 1.98
CA PRO A 178 17.30 9.13 3.25
C PRO A 178 17.39 10.65 3.10
N GLY A 179 16.62 11.38 3.91
CA GLY A 179 16.67 12.84 4.00
C GLY A 179 16.14 13.59 2.76
N THR A 180 15.39 12.93 1.89
CA THR A 180 14.84 13.54 0.67
C THR A 180 13.60 14.38 0.92
N PHE A 181 12.89 14.17 2.03
CA PHE A 181 11.79 15.03 2.47
C PHE A 181 12.37 16.15 3.34
N THR A 182 12.95 17.17 2.71
CA THR A 182 13.63 18.27 3.40
C THR A 182 12.65 19.28 4.02
N GLU A 183 13.11 20.10 4.97
CA GLU A 183 12.33 21.20 5.56
C GLU A 183 11.70 22.10 4.51
N GLU A 184 12.44 22.45 3.45
CA GLU A 184 11.96 23.30 2.37
C GLU A 184 10.76 22.66 1.65
N ILE A 185 10.85 21.37 1.32
CA ILE A 185 9.79 20.63 0.63
C ILE A 185 8.54 20.52 1.51
N ILE A 186 8.72 20.18 2.79
CA ILE A 186 7.61 19.98 3.73
C ILE A 186 6.95 21.32 4.08
N THR A 187 7.74 22.39 4.24
CA THR A 187 7.22 23.75 4.45
C THR A 187 6.48 24.24 3.22
N GLU A 188 6.98 23.97 2.01
CA GLU A 188 6.28 24.30 0.76
C GLU A 188 4.95 23.55 0.66
N MET A 189 4.94 22.23 0.92
CA MET A 189 3.70 21.43 0.97
C MET A 189 2.70 22.04 1.97
N LYS A 190 3.17 22.44 3.15
CA LYS A 190 2.34 23.01 4.22
C LYS A 190 1.63 24.31 3.85
N LYS A 191 2.15 25.07 2.87
CA LYS A 191 1.48 26.29 2.37
C LYS A 191 0.13 25.99 1.69
N HIS A 192 -0.04 24.78 1.16
CA HIS A 192 -1.20 24.41 0.34
C HIS A 192 -2.15 23.42 1.03
N VAL A 193 -1.78 22.88 2.20
CA VAL A 193 -2.61 21.94 2.97
C VAL A 193 -2.49 22.15 4.48
N ALA A 194 -3.63 22.19 5.16
CA ALA A 194 -3.71 22.43 6.61
C ALA A 194 -3.07 21.30 7.42
N ARG A 195 -3.29 20.04 7.04
CA ARG A 195 -2.77 18.84 7.70
C ARG A 195 -2.21 17.88 6.65
N PRO A 196 -0.93 18.00 6.27
CA PRO A 196 -0.34 17.15 5.25
C PRO A 196 -0.24 15.70 5.74
N ILE A 197 -0.55 14.74 4.87
CA ILE A 197 -0.31 13.31 5.11
C ILE A 197 1.08 12.98 4.56
N ILE A 198 2.02 12.57 5.42
CA ILE A 198 3.43 12.40 5.05
C ILE A 198 3.94 11.05 5.53
N PHE A 199 4.20 10.15 4.60
CA PHE A 199 4.58 8.76 4.88
C PHE A 199 6.01 8.46 4.37
N PRO A 200 7.05 8.66 5.18
CA PRO A 200 8.41 8.22 4.84
C PRO A 200 8.56 6.71 5.16
N LEU A 201 8.32 5.85 4.16
CA LEU A 201 8.14 4.41 4.36
C LEU A 201 9.41 3.58 4.14
N SER A 202 10.50 4.18 3.68
CA SER A 202 11.73 3.44 3.43
C SER A 202 12.32 2.84 4.71
N ASN A 203 12.74 1.58 4.60
CA ASN A 203 13.30 0.78 5.69
C ASN A 203 14.81 0.51 5.48
N PRO A 204 15.59 0.33 6.55
CA PRO A 204 15.27 0.62 7.96
C PRO A 204 15.19 2.14 8.23
N THR A 205 15.08 2.59 9.49
CA THR A 205 15.02 4.02 9.87
C THR A 205 16.10 4.88 9.22
N SER A 206 17.33 4.37 9.06
CA SER A 206 18.44 5.06 8.37
C SER A 206 18.23 5.31 6.87
N LYS A 207 17.15 4.78 6.28
CA LYS A 207 16.75 4.98 4.88
C LYS A 207 15.47 5.79 4.75
N SER A 208 14.86 6.18 5.86
CA SER A 208 13.62 6.94 5.90
C SER A 208 13.80 8.31 5.25
N GLU A 209 12.83 8.73 4.43
CA GLU A 209 12.89 9.98 3.69
C GLU A 209 12.91 11.22 4.61
N ALA A 210 12.31 11.14 5.80
CA ALA A 210 12.40 12.12 6.89
C ALA A 210 12.11 11.48 8.25
N HIS A 211 12.67 12.06 9.31
CA HIS A 211 12.35 11.66 10.69
C HIS A 211 11.03 12.29 11.15
N PRO A 212 10.20 11.57 11.93
CA PRO A 212 8.94 12.12 12.44
C PRO A 212 9.11 13.38 13.29
N ASP A 213 10.17 13.50 14.09
CA ASP A 213 10.47 14.69 14.90
C ASP A 213 10.59 15.96 14.03
N ASP A 214 11.31 15.85 12.93
CA ASP A 214 11.48 16.93 11.95
C ASP A 214 10.15 17.28 11.28
N LEU A 215 9.39 16.27 10.85
CA LEU A 215 8.08 16.49 10.23
C LEU A 215 7.11 17.20 11.17
N MET A 216 7.08 16.82 12.46
CA MET A 216 6.24 17.51 13.45
C MET A 216 6.70 18.95 13.64
N LYS A 217 8.01 19.21 13.74
CA LYS A 217 8.56 20.55 13.88
C LYS A 217 8.22 21.44 12.67
N TRP A 218 8.52 20.99 11.45
CA TRP A 218 8.32 21.77 10.22
C TRP A 218 6.85 22.02 9.91
N THR A 219 5.95 21.16 10.37
CA THR A 219 4.50 21.29 10.16
C THR A 219 3.74 21.84 11.36
N ARG A 220 4.43 22.20 12.44
CA ARG A 220 3.83 22.67 13.70
C ARG A 220 2.82 21.69 14.29
N GLY A 221 3.19 20.42 14.35
CA GLY A 221 2.38 19.31 14.86
C GLY A 221 1.17 18.93 13.97
N GLN A 222 1.03 19.51 12.77
CA GLN A 222 -0.13 19.31 11.92
C GLN A 222 -0.01 18.10 10.98
N ALA A 223 1.20 17.61 10.71
CA ALA A 223 1.40 16.45 9.84
C ALA A 223 0.76 15.18 10.42
N LEU A 224 0.13 14.41 9.54
CA LEU A 224 -0.28 13.04 9.81
C LEU A 224 0.80 12.10 9.28
N VAL A 225 1.54 11.50 10.21
CA VAL A 225 2.76 10.74 9.91
C VAL A 225 2.59 9.26 10.21
N ALA A 226 2.96 8.42 9.26
CA ALA A 226 3.21 7.00 9.45
C ALA A 226 4.51 6.61 8.75
N THR A 227 5.19 5.60 9.28
CA THR A 227 6.56 5.23 8.88
C THR A 227 6.64 3.74 8.59
N GLY A 228 7.59 3.30 7.76
CA GLY A 228 7.80 1.87 7.50
C GLY A 228 8.45 1.15 8.69
N SER A 229 9.41 1.82 9.34
CA SER A 229 10.14 1.33 10.50
C SER A 229 9.63 2.01 11.78
N PRO A 230 9.71 1.35 12.95
CA PRO A 230 9.21 1.92 14.19
C PRO A 230 10.03 3.13 14.64
N TYR A 231 9.33 4.16 15.14
CA TYR A 231 9.89 5.33 15.82
C TYR A 231 9.27 5.49 17.22
N PRO A 232 10.00 6.09 18.17
CA PRO A 232 9.38 6.50 19.43
C PRO A 232 8.29 7.56 19.18
N PRO A 233 7.33 7.73 20.11
CA PRO A 233 6.40 8.85 20.06
C PRO A 233 7.13 10.19 20.07
N VAL A 234 6.62 11.17 19.32
CA VAL A 234 7.13 12.53 19.24
C VAL A 234 6.28 13.44 20.12
N GLU A 235 6.90 14.31 20.91
CA GLU A 235 6.19 15.33 21.69
C GLU A 235 6.34 16.70 21.02
N TYR A 236 5.22 17.37 20.75
CA TYR A 236 5.20 18.73 20.20
C TYR A 236 4.18 19.58 20.97
N GLU A 237 4.64 20.68 21.57
CA GLU A 237 3.80 21.61 22.36
C GLU A 237 2.90 20.90 23.41
N GLY A 238 3.43 19.87 24.08
CA GLY A 238 2.73 19.10 25.10
C GLY A 238 1.75 18.04 24.55
N ILE A 239 1.64 17.90 23.23
CA ILE A 239 0.87 16.83 22.58
C ILE A 239 1.81 15.68 22.21
N LYS A 240 1.47 14.47 22.67
CA LYS A 240 2.19 13.25 22.33
C LYS A 240 1.62 12.61 21.06
N HIS A 241 2.41 12.59 20.01
CA HIS A 241 2.11 11.97 18.72
C HIS A 241 2.70 10.55 18.64
N VAL A 242 1.84 9.54 18.64
CA VAL A 242 2.26 8.15 18.43
C VAL A 242 2.40 7.87 16.93
N ILE A 243 3.64 7.69 16.47
CA ILE A 243 3.93 7.44 15.06
C ILE A 243 3.51 6.02 14.69
N GLY A 244 2.52 5.93 13.78
CA GLY A 244 2.04 4.64 13.31
C GLY A 244 3.07 3.94 12.43
N GLN A 245 3.20 2.62 12.57
CA GLN A 245 3.99 1.81 11.66
C GLN A 245 3.10 1.27 10.54
N CYS A 246 3.39 1.64 9.31
CA CYS A 246 2.75 1.16 8.10
C CYS A 246 3.28 -0.24 7.77
N ASN A 247 2.81 -1.24 8.51
CA ASN A 247 3.32 -2.60 8.47
C ASN A 247 2.33 -3.56 7.79
N ASN A 248 2.78 -4.28 6.76
CA ASN A 248 1.98 -5.23 5.99
C ASN A 248 1.33 -6.33 6.84
N VAL A 249 1.82 -6.56 8.07
CA VAL A 249 1.22 -7.48 9.05
C VAL A 249 -0.28 -7.24 9.27
N PHE A 250 -0.78 -6.02 9.10
CA PHE A 250 -2.21 -5.74 9.23
C PHE A 250 -3.06 -6.18 8.02
N ILE A 251 -2.42 -6.60 6.93
CA ILE A 251 -3.07 -6.92 5.65
C ILE A 251 -2.94 -8.41 5.33
N PHE A 252 -1.71 -8.92 5.11
CA PHE A 252 -1.54 -10.26 4.55
C PHE A 252 -2.14 -11.41 5.37
N PRO A 253 -2.18 -11.38 6.73
CA PRO A 253 -2.80 -12.47 7.48
C PRO A 253 -4.30 -12.54 7.22
N GLY A 254 -4.98 -11.40 7.21
CA GLY A 254 -6.41 -11.31 6.94
C GLY A 254 -6.73 -11.64 5.48
N VAL A 255 -5.95 -11.11 4.53
CA VAL A 255 -6.12 -11.43 3.10
C VAL A 255 -5.95 -12.93 2.86
N GLY A 256 -4.88 -13.54 3.38
CA GLY A 256 -4.62 -14.97 3.23
C GLY A 256 -5.73 -15.83 3.85
N LEU A 257 -6.17 -15.49 5.06
CA LEU A 257 -7.27 -16.17 5.74
C LEU A 257 -8.59 -16.04 4.95
N GLY A 258 -8.92 -14.85 4.44
CA GLY A 258 -10.13 -14.61 3.65
C GLY A 258 -10.14 -15.42 2.35
N VAL A 259 -9.02 -15.43 1.63
CA VAL A 259 -8.83 -16.23 0.40
C VAL A 259 -9.00 -17.72 0.65
N ILE A 260 -8.42 -18.24 1.73
CA ILE A 260 -8.53 -19.65 2.10
C ILE A 260 -9.96 -20.00 2.52
N ALA A 261 -10.57 -19.19 3.39
CA ALA A 261 -11.92 -19.45 3.91
C ALA A 261 -13.00 -19.37 2.83
N SER A 262 -12.88 -18.43 1.88
CA SER A 262 -13.83 -18.30 0.77
C SER A 262 -13.60 -19.29 -0.36
N LYS A 263 -12.47 -20.01 -0.36
CA LYS A 263 -11.99 -20.84 -1.48
C LYS A 263 -11.85 -20.01 -2.76
N ALA A 264 -11.22 -18.84 -2.64
CA ALA A 264 -10.94 -18.00 -3.79
C ALA A 264 -9.90 -18.66 -4.72
N THR A 265 -10.15 -18.59 -6.02
CA THR A 265 -9.28 -19.08 -7.08
C THR A 265 -8.32 -18.01 -7.60
N ARG A 266 -8.57 -16.74 -7.26
CA ARG A 266 -7.77 -15.57 -7.63
C ARG A 266 -7.77 -14.55 -6.50
N VAL A 267 -6.73 -13.72 -6.45
CA VAL A 267 -6.65 -12.55 -5.57
C VAL A 267 -6.71 -11.30 -6.44
N THR A 268 -7.62 -10.38 -6.12
CA THR A 268 -7.82 -9.15 -6.90
C THR A 268 -7.40 -7.92 -6.11
N ASP A 269 -7.08 -6.82 -6.80
CA ASP A 269 -6.70 -5.56 -6.12
C ASP A 269 -7.87 -4.99 -5.28
N LYS A 270 -9.12 -5.25 -5.67
CA LYS A 270 -10.30 -4.86 -4.89
C LYS A 270 -10.36 -5.58 -3.53
N MET A 271 -9.85 -6.80 -3.42
CA MET A 271 -9.71 -7.47 -2.10
C MET A 271 -8.77 -6.69 -1.18
N PHE A 272 -7.64 -6.21 -1.69
CA PHE A 272 -6.72 -5.36 -0.92
C PHE A 272 -7.33 -4.00 -0.57
N LEU A 273 -8.17 -3.43 -1.45
CA LEU A 273 -8.90 -2.21 -1.14
C LEU A 273 -9.92 -2.43 0.00
N LYS A 274 -10.63 -3.57 0.01
CA LYS A 274 -11.52 -3.94 1.12
C LYS A 274 -10.75 -4.18 2.41
N ALA A 275 -9.60 -4.85 2.34
CA ALA A 275 -8.71 -5.00 3.49
C ALA A 275 -8.27 -3.65 4.06
N ALA A 276 -7.85 -2.73 3.18
CA ALA A 276 -7.45 -1.38 3.54
C ALA A 276 -8.58 -0.58 4.18
N ASP A 277 -9.79 -0.65 3.62
CA ASP A 277 -10.96 0.02 4.18
C ASP A 277 -11.32 -0.52 5.57
N VAL A 278 -11.31 -1.84 5.79
CA VAL A 278 -11.53 -2.41 7.12
C VAL A 278 -10.47 -1.95 8.11
N LEU A 279 -9.19 -2.06 7.77
CA LEU A 279 -8.08 -1.63 8.64
C LEU A 279 -8.21 -0.14 9.02
N SER A 280 -8.61 0.71 8.07
CA SER A 280 -8.77 2.14 8.32
C SER A 280 -9.80 2.47 9.41
N ARG A 281 -10.79 1.60 9.62
CA ARG A 281 -11.85 1.77 10.64
C ARG A 281 -11.35 1.49 12.06
N TYR A 282 -10.22 0.81 12.20
CA TYR A 282 -9.57 0.54 13.48
C TYR A 282 -8.60 1.66 13.90
N ALA A 283 -8.39 2.68 13.06
CA ALA A 283 -7.40 3.71 13.31
C ALA A 283 -7.80 4.61 14.50
N PRO A 284 -6.92 4.77 15.52
CA PRO A 284 -7.18 5.64 16.66
C PRO A 284 -7.53 7.09 16.29
N ILE A 285 -7.00 7.60 15.16
CA ILE A 285 -7.27 8.95 14.66
C ILE A 285 -8.77 9.27 14.51
N LEU A 286 -9.61 8.26 14.25
CA LEU A 286 -11.05 8.43 14.09
C LEU A 286 -11.74 8.96 15.36
N ASN A 287 -11.14 8.76 16.53
CA ASN A 287 -11.67 9.22 17.81
C ASN A 287 -10.88 10.41 18.38
N ASN A 288 -9.61 10.57 17.99
CA ASN A 288 -8.76 11.65 18.44
C ASN A 288 -7.90 12.13 17.27
N PRO A 289 -8.03 13.39 16.82
CA PRO A 289 -7.35 13.88 15.61
C PRO A 289 -5.82 13.86 15.71
N TYR A 290 -5.24 13.74 16.92
CA TYR A 290 -3.80 13.68 17.16
C TYR A 290 -3.28 12.26 17.44
N ALA A 291 -4.16 11.25 17.46
CA ALA A 291 -3.78 9.87 17.68
C ALA A 291 -3.20 9.21 16.41
N SER A 292 -2.68 7.99 16.58
CA SER A 292 -2.02 7.25 15.52
C SER A 292 -2.95 6.91 14.35
N LEU A 293 -2.37 6.79 13.16
CA LEU A 293 -3.06 6.32 11.95
C LEU A 293 -3.26 4.80 11.91
N PHE A 294 -2.55 4.05 12.76
CA PHE A 294 -2.62 2.60 12.80
C PHE A 294 -3.00 2.09 14.20
N PRO A 295 -3.75 0.99 14.28
CA PRO A 295 -4.08 0.35 15.55
C PRO A 295 -2.87 -0.33 16.19
N ARG A 296 -3.02 -0.82 17.41
CA ARG A 296 -1.96 -1.54 18.12
C ARG A 296 -1.84 -2.97 17.61
N LEU A 297 -0.63 -3.53 17.63
CA LEU A 297 -0.38 -4.92 17.25
C LEU A 297 -1.16 -5.94 18.11
N THR A 298 -1.53 -5.60 19.34
CA THR A 298 -2.37 -6.45 20.19
C THR A 298 -3.77 -6.69 19.63
N GLU A 299 -4.23 -5.84 18.70
CA GLU A 299 -5.55 -5.92 18.06
C GLU A 299 -5.50 -6.72 16.75
N LEU A 300 -4.29 -7.15 16.33
CA LEU A 300 -4.03 -7.78 15.04
C LEU A 300 -4.93 -8.97 14.75
N ARG A 301 -5.22 -9.81 15.75
CA ARG A 301 -6.03 -11.03 15.54
C ARG A 301 -7.49 -10.69 15.20
N ALA A 302 -8.07 -9.70 15.90
CA ALA A 302 -9.43 -9.23 15.63
C ALA A 302 -9.50 -8.52 14.26
N ILE A 303 -8.52 -7.66 13.97
CA ILE A 303 -8.40 -7.00 12.67
C ILE A 303 -8.27 -8.02 11.53
N SER A 304 -7.40 -9.03 11.69
CA SER A 304 -7.20 -10.08 10.67
C SER A 304 -8.48 -10.84 10.36
N ARG A 305 -9.31 -11.10 11.38
CA ARG A 305 -10.62 -11.74 11.23
C ARG A 305 -11.55 -10.88 10.38
N ASP A 306 -11.69 -9.60 10.70
CA ASP A 306 -12.59 -8.71 9.99
C ASP A 306 -12.13 -8.41 8.56
N VAL A 307 -10.81 -8.27 8.36
CA VAL A 307 -10.20 -8.19 7.03
C VAL A 307 -10.52 -9.46 6.24
N ALA A 308 -10.35 -10.65 6.84
CA ALA A 308 -10.65 -11.91 6.18
C ALA A 308 -12.11 -12.01 5.75
N ILE A 309 -13.05 -11.60 6.59
CA ILE A 309 -14.48 -11.59 6.26
C ILE A 309 -14.75 -10.66 5.08
N ALA A 310 -14.20 -9.44 5.08
CA ALA A 310 -14.41 -8.49 3.99
C ALA A 310 -13.78 -8.95 2.67
N VAL A 311 -12.57 -9.52 2.72
CA VAL A 311 -11.87 -10.10 1.57
C VAL A 311 -12.65 -11.29 1.02
N ALA A 312 -13.13 -12.20 1.88
CA ALA A 312 -13.92 -13.35 1.47
C ALA A 312 -15.25 -12.94 0.81
N LYS A 313 -15.94 -11.94 1.36
CA LYS A 313 -17.19 -11.40 0.78
C LYS A 313 -16.92 -10.78 -0.60
N GLU A 314 -15.85 -10.00 -0.75
CA GLU A 314 -15.46 -9.44 -2.05
C GLU A 314 -15.07 -10.52 -3.06
N ALA A 315 -14.36 -11.56 -2.64
CA ALA A 315 -14.01 -12.67 -3.51
C ALA A 315 -15.23 -13.40 -4.07
N ILE A 316 -16.30 -13.50 -3.28
CA ILE A 316 -17.56 -14.09 -3.71
C ILE A 316 -18.31 -13.16 -4.66
N GLU A 317 -18.41 -11.87 -4.31
CA GLU A 317 -19.05 -10.84 -5.14
C GLU A 317 -18.39 -10.74 -6.53
N ALA A 318 -17.06 -10.81 -6.57
CA ALA A 318 -16.28 -10.79 -7.80
C ALA A 318 -16.35 -12.09 -8.63
N GLY A 319 -17.06 -13.13 -8.15
CA GLY A 319 -17.13 -14.43 -8.83
C GLY A 319 -15.80 -15.20 -8.82
N MET A 320 -14.91 -14.90 -7.87
CA MET A 320 -13.55 -15.45 -7.79
C MET A 320 -13.46 -16.68 -6.88
N CYS A 321 -14.58 -17.32 -6.52
CA CYS A 321 -14.61 -18.46 -5.60
C CYS A 321 -15.18 -19.72 -6.26
N THR A 322 -14.74 -20.90 -5.79
CA THR A 322 -15.34 -22.18 -6.18
C THR A 322 -16.01 -22.83 -4.96
N ASN A 323 -17.33 -23.01 -5.03
CA ASN A 323 -18.15 -23.56 -3.93
C ASN A 323 -17.87 -22.88 -2.57
N PRO A 324 -18.02 -21.54 -2.49
CA PRO A 324 -17.78 -20.81 -1.26
C PRO A 324 -18.73 -21.27 -0.15
N PRO A 325 -18.33 -21.22 1.14
CA PRO A 325 -19.23 -21.49 2.25
C PRO A 325 -20.45 -20.56 2.24
N GLN A 326 -21.60 -21.05 2.70
CA GLN A 326 -22.79 -20.21 2.87
C GLN A 326 -22.62 -19.20 4.00
N ASP A 327 -22.00 -19.63 5.11
CA ASP A 327 -21.67 -18.78 6.25
C ASP A 327 -20.16 -18.50 6.28
N ILE A 328 -19.79 -17.33 5.75
CA ILE A 328 -18.39 -16.91 5.63
C ILE A 328 -17.79 -16.51 6.96
N GLU A 329 -18.58 -15.96 7.87
CA GLU A 329 -18.09 -15.51 9.17
C GLU A 329 -17.70 -16.73 10.00
N LYS A 330 -18.59 -17.75 10.03
CA LYS A 330 -18.28 -19.03 10.64
C LYS A 330 -17.09 -19.72 9.98
N ALA A 331 -17.00 -19.73 8.65
CA ALA A 331 -15.87 -20.36 7.96
C ALA A 331 -14.52 -19.71 8.28
N VAL A 332 -14.49 -18.37 8.42
CA VAL A 332 -13.31 -17.63 8.87
C VAL A 332 -12.96 -18.02 10.31
N ASP A 333 -13.94 -18.01 11.22
CA ASP A 333 -13.74 -18.33 12.64
C ASP A 333 -13.21 -19.76 12.85
N GLU A 334 -13.75 -20.73 12.12
CA GLU A 334 -13.30 -22.12 12.17
C GLU A 334 -11.91 -22.32 11.57
N ALA A 335 -11.52 -21.49 10.60
CA ALA A 335 -10.19 -21.52 9.99
C ALA A 335 -9.10 -20.86 10.86
N MET A 336 -9.48 -20.01 11.83
CA MET A 336 -8.52 -19.35 12.71
C MET A 336 -7.91 -20.32 13.72
N TRP A 337 -6.62 -20.62 13.57
CA TRP A 337 -5.86 -21.45 14.51
C TRP A 337 -5.96 -20.93 15.95
N GLN A 338 -6.23 -21.82 16.90
CA GLN A 338 -6.29 -21.53 18.33
C GLN A 338 -5.06 -22.11 19.04
N PRO A 339 -4.39 -21.34 19.93
CA PRO A 339 -3.20 -21.78 20.67
C PRO A 339 -3.51 -22.76 21.81
N ASN A 340 -4.38 -23.73 21.56
CA ASN A 340 -4.78 -24.76 22.51
C ASN A 340 -4.13 -26.10 22.13
N TYR A 341 -3.69 -26.86 23.14
CA TYR A 341 -3.19 -28.22 22.90
C TYR A 341 -4.28 -29.12 22.34
N ALA A 342 -3.98 -29.84 21.26
CA ALA A 342 -4.86 -30.87 20.73
C ALA A 342 -4.95 -32.06 21.70
N GLN A 343 -6.15 -32.59 21.90
CA GLN A 343 -6.31 -33.84 22.63
C GLN A 343 -5.86 -35.02 21.76
N ILE A 344 -4.68 -35.57 22.07
CA ILE A 344 -4.15 -36.75 21.37
C ILE A 344 -4.69 -38.00 22.04
N LYS A 345 -5.47 -38.81 21.31
CA LYS A 345 -5.90 -40.14 21.77
C LYS A 345 -5.07 -41.22 21.10
N LYS A 346 -4.59 -42.19 21.89
CA LYS A 346 -3.90 -43.38 21.37
C LYS A 346 -4.89 -44.21 20.55
N MET A 347 -4.62 -44.38 19.26
CA MET A 347 -5.35 -45.33 18.43
C MET A 347 -5.17 -46.74 19.02
N LYS A 348 -6.27 -47.40 19.38
CA LYS A 348 -6.25 -48.83 19.67
C LYS A 348 -5.95 -49.54 18.34
N ARG A 349 -4.86 -50.30 18.30
CA ARG A 349 -4.50 -51.16 17.17
C ARG A 349 -5.45 -52.33 17.07
#